data_AF-A0A9R0W9C8-F1
#
_entry.id   AF-A0A9R0W9C8-F1
#
_cell.length_a   1.000
_cell.length_b   1.000
_cell.length_c   1.000
_cell.angle_alpha   90.00
_cell.angle_beta   90.00
_cell.angle_gamma   90.00
#
_symmetry.space_group_name_H-M   'P 1'
#
loop_
_entity.id
_entity.type
_entity.pdbx_description
1 polymer ?
#
loop_
_entity_poly.entity_id
_entity_poly.type
_entity_poly.pdbx_seq_one_letter_code
_entity_poly.pdbx_strand_id
1 'polypeptide(L)'
;MNFWLQVGVGDTSKGPMPNDHYCWMRPEDIDYKRPVIECHSCSDLAAEMAAALAAASIVFKDSKAYSDKLVHGAKALYKFGRLQRGRYSPNGSDQSLFYNSTSYWDEFVWGGAWMYFATGNTSYLTIATAPGMAKHAGAFWIGSPNYGVFTWDDKLPGSQVSILHTYVQLNWMC
;
A
#
# COMPACT_ATOMS: atom_id res chain seq x y z
N MET A 1 -7.64 -15.07 -5.72
CA MET A 1 -8.09 -13.68 -5.52
C MET A 1 -7.68 -12.92 -6.76
N ASN A 2 -8.62 -12.26 -7.44
CA ASN A 2 -8.28 -11.39 -8.55
C ASN A 2 -8.01 -10.01 -7.94
N PHE A 3 -6.82 -9.47 -8.18
CA PHE A 3 -6.38 -8.19 -7.64
C PHE A 3 -6.31 -7.19 -8.79
N TRP A 4 -7.14 -6.16 -8.74
CA TRP A 4 -7.23 -5.12 -9.76
C TRP A 4 -6.45 -3.91 -9.27
N LEU A 5 -5.52 -3.42 -10.08
CA LEU A 5 -4.60 -2.35 -9.68
C LEU A 5 -4.97 -1.00 -10.28
N GLN A 6 -5.60 -0.97 -11.47
CA GLN A 6 -5.90 0.28 -12.20
C GLN A 6 -7.09 0.10 -13.14
N VAL A 7 -7.83 1.19 -13.36
CA VAL A 7 -8.89 1.29 -14.38
C VAL A 7 -8.61 2.50 -15.26
N GLY A 8 -8.39 2.24 -16.54
CA GLY A 8 -7.96 3.25 -17.51
C GLY A 8 -6.46 3.15 -17.81
N VAL A 9 -6.00 3.99 -18.73
CA VAL A 9 -4.63 3.99 -19.24
C VAL A 9 -4.17 5.43 -19.30
N GLY A 10 -3.05 5.73 -18.64
CA GLY A 10 -2.48 7.08 -18.64
C GLY A 10 -1.66 7.38 -19.90
N ASP A 11 -0.99 6.37 -20.49
CA ASP A 11 -0.16 6.42 -21.70
C ASP A 11 0.21 7.82 -22.24
N THR A 12 1.47 8.21 -22.06
CA THR A 12 2.01 9.47 -22.59
C THR A 12 2.56 9.37 -24.01
N SER A 13 2.49 8.19 -24.64
CA SER A 13 2.87 8.05 -26.04
C SER A 13 1.96 8.98 -26.87
N LYS A 14 2.55 9.88 -27.64
CA LYS A 14 1.81 10.90 -28.43
C LYS A 14 1.06 10.29 -29.63
N GLY A 15 0.62 9.03 -29.51
CA GLY A 15 -0.14 8.32 -30.52
C GLY A 15 -1.57 8.86 -30.63
N PRO A 16 -2.29 8.54 -31.71
CA PRO A 16 -3.65 9.01 -31.96
C PRO A 16 -4.71 8.27 -31.11
N MET A 17 -4.31 7.34 -30.24
CA MET A 17 -5.22 6.50 -29.48
C MET A 17 -5.78 7.29 -28.28
N PRO A 18 -7.11 7.48 -28.18
CA PRO A 18 -7.73 8.12 -27.02
C PRO A 18 -7.37 7.38 -25.72
N ASN A 19 -6.96 8.15 -24.70
CA ASN A 19 -6.64 7.65 -23.36
C ASN A 19 -6.89 8.76 -22.31
N ASP A 20 -6.69 8.44 -21.03
CA ASP A 20 -7.06 9.32 -19.92
C ASP A 20 -6.26 10.63 -19.85
N HIS A 21 -5.10 10.72 -20.50
CA HIS A 21 -4.30 11.95 -20.54
C HIS A 21 -4.38 12.68 -21.88
N TYR A 22 -4.62 11.96 -22.98
CA TYR A 22 -4.78 12.55 -24.31
C TYR A 22 -6.11 13.30 -24.42
N CYS A 23 -7.18 12.78 -23.82
CA CYS A 23 -8.52 13.32 -23.93
C CYS A 23 -8.84 14.34 -22.82
N TRP A 24 -8.91 15.62 -23.17
CA TRP A 24 -9.43 16.66 -22.26
C TRP A 24 -10.95 16.77 -22.39
N MET A 25 -11.68 16.07 -21.53
CA MET A 25 -13.15 16.07 -21.51
C MET A 25 -13.68 15.88 -20.10
N ARG A 26 -14.99 16.09 -19.92
CA ARG A 26 -15.64 15.78 -18.65
C ARG A 26 -15.71 14.26 -18.46
N PRO A 27 -15.56 13.74 -17.23
CA PRO A 27 -15.54 12.29 -17.01
C PRO A 27 -16.83 11.59 -17.46
N GLU A 28 -17.99 12.26 -17.40
CA GLU A 28 -19.28 11.74 -17.89
C GLU A 28 -19.36 11.62 -19.42
N ASP A 29 -18.49 12.31 -20.15
CA ASP A 29 -18.46 12.30 -21.62
C ASP A 29 -17.48 11.25 -22.16
N ILE A 30 -16.75 10.52 -21.30
CA ILE A 30 -15.77 9.51 -21.74
C ILE A 30 -16.48 8.38 -22.49
N ASP A 31 -16.14 8.22 -23.77
CA ASP A 31 -16.70 7.20 -24.67
C ASP A 31 -15.67 6.15 -25.14
N TYR A 32 -14.40 6.33 -24.77
CA TYR A 32 -13.32 5.38 -25.07
C TYR A 32 -13.21 4.27 -24.01
N LYS A 33 -12.54 3.17 -24.38
CA LYS A 33 -12.38 2.00 -23.50
C LYS A 33 -11.44 2.32 -22.33
N ARG A 34 -11.88 2.01 -21.11
CA ARG A 34 -11.07 2.05 -19.89
C ARG A 34 -10.83 0.63 -19.37
N PRO A 35 -9.71 -0.02 -19.73
CA PRO A 35 -9.44 -1.39 -19.32
C PRO A 35 -9.18 -1.48 -17.80
N VAL A 36 -9.50 -2.63 -17.22
CA VAL A 36 -9.12 -2.97 -15.85
C VAL A 36 -7.82 -3.76 -15.91
N ILE A 37 -6.81 -3.32 -15.19
CA ILE A 37 -5.49 -3.95 -15.14
C ILE A 37 -5.41 -4.83 -13.90
N GLU A 38 -5.10 -6.12 -14.11
CA GLU A 38 -4.83 -7.07 -13.05
C GLU A 38 -3.37 -7.05 -12.62
N CYS A 39 -3.14 -7.38 -11.36
CA CYS A 39 -1.83 -7.70 -10.88
C CYS A 39 -1.83 -9.04 -10.12
N HIS A 40 -0.78 -9.82 -10.36
CA HIS A 40 -0.55 -11.09 -9.67
C HIS A 40 0.58 -11.02 -8.64
N SER A 41 1.45 -10.00 -8.70
CA SER A 41 2.58 -9.77 -7.80
C SER A 41 2.80 -8.27 -7.52
N CYS A 42 2.06 -7.70 -6.56
CA CYS A 42 2.03 -6.27 -6.20
C CYS A 42 2.00 -6.11 -4.69
N SER A 43 3.12 -6.42 -4.06
CA SER A 43 3.30 -6.36 -2.62
C SER A 43 3.06 -4.97 -2.04
N ASP A 44 3.64 -3.96 -2.68
CA ASP A 44 3.51 -2.54 -2.34
C ASP A 44 2.04 -2.13 -2.29
N LEU A 45 1.35 -2.21 -3.43
CA LEU A 45 -0.04 -1.81 -3.54
C LEU A 45 -0.96 -2.65 -2.65
N ALA A 46 -0.75 -3.96 -2.56
CA ALA A 46 -1.57 -4.82 -1.70
C ALA A 46 -1.39 -4.52 -0.21
N ALA A 47 -0.16 -4.24 0.24
CA ALA A 47 0.11 -3.92 1.63
C ALA A 47 -0.39 -2.50 2.00
N GLU A 48 -0.32 -1.53 1.09
CA GLU A 48 -0.94 -0.21 1.29
C GLU A 48 -2.47 -0.31 1.34
N MET A 49 -3.10 -1.09 0.45
CA MET A 49 -4.55 -1.34 0.52
C MET A 49 -4.93 -2.05 1.83
N ALA A 50 -4.11 -2.98 2.31
CA ALA A 50 -4.33 -3.61 3.60
C ALA A 50 -4.23 -2.60 4.76
N ALA A 51 -3.24 -1.70 4.73
CA ALA A 51 -3.11 -0.62 5.71
C ALA A 51 -4.34 0.30 5.72
N ALA A 52 -4.81 0.71 4.53
CA ALA A 52 -5.99 1.55 4.38
C ALA A 52 -7.26 0.89 4.93
N LEU A 53 -7.52 -0.37 4.58
CA LEU A 53 -8.68 -1.10 5.11
C LEU A 53 -8.58 -1.35 6.62
N ALA A 54 -7.39 -1.67 7.13
CA ALA A 54 -7.15 -1.83 8.56
C ALA A 54 -7.39 -0.52 9.32
N ALA A 55 -6.82 0.60 8.85
CA ALA A 55 -7.05 1.93 9.43
C ALA A 55 -8.54 2.30 9.41
N ALA A 56 -9.23 2.12 8.28
CA ALA A 56 -10.65 2.38 8.14
C ALA A 56 -11.48 1.52 9.11
N SER A 57 -11.10 0.25 9.33
CA SER A 57 -11.84 -0.62 10.26
C SER A 57 -11.85 -0.10 11.70
N ILE A 58 -10.80 0.61 12.12
CA ILE A 58 -10.71 1.26 13.43
C ILE A 58 -11.66 2.45 13.50
N VAL A 59 -11.72 3.27 12.43
CA VAL A 59 -12.65 4.40 12.31
C VAL A 59 -14.11 3.91 12.38
N PHE A 60 -14.41 2.81 11.71
CA PHE A 60 -15.76 2.23 11.66
C PHE A 60 -16.05 1.21 12.77
N LYS A 61 -15.29 1.19 13.87
CA LYS A 61 -15.41 0.19 14.95
C LYS A 61 -16.84 0.02 15.49
N ASP A 62 -17.63 1.11 15.53
CA ASP A 62 -19.00 1.09 16.05
C ASP A 62 -20.00 0.53 15.02
N SER A 63 -19.64 0.52 13.73
CA SER A 63 -20.33 -0.24 12.68
C SER A 63 -19.71 -1.62 12.55
N LYS A 64 -19.93 -2.46 13.56
CA LYS A 64 -19.19 -3.71 13.76
C LYS A 64 -19.13 -4.61 12.51
N ALA A 65 -20.27 -4.82 11.84
CA ALA A 65 -20.32 -5.66 10.63
C ALA A 65 -19.45 -5.10 9.48
N TYR A 66 -19.39 -3.76 9.35
CA TYR A 66 -18.56 -3.12 8.34
C TYR A 66 -17.08 -3.14 8.74
N SER A 67 -16.76 -2.83 10.01
CA SER A 67 -15.40 -2.96 10.55
C SER A 67 -14.83 -4.37 10.34
N ASP A 68 -15.60 -5.40 10.68
CA ASP A 68 -15.19 -6.81 10.49
C ASP A 68 -14.96 -7.14 9.01
N LYS A 69 -15.79 -6.61 8.10
CA LYS A 69 -15.62 -6.76 6.65
C LYS A 69 -14.31 -6.11 6.17
N LEU A 70 -13.99 -4.92 6.66
CA LEU A 70 -12.75 -4.21 6.33
C LEU A 70 -11.52 -4.98 6.85
N VAL A 71 -11.54 -5.45 8.11
CA VAL A 71 -10.47 -6.28 8.67
C VAL A 71 -10.29 -7.56 7.86
N HIS A 72 -11.38 -8.21 7.43
CA HIS A 72 -11.31 -9.40 6.58
C HIS A 72 -10.61 -9.12 5.25
N GLY A 73 -10.99 -8.03 4.57
CA GLY A 73 -10.33 -7.58 3.34
C GLY A 73 -8.84 -7.27 3.57
N ALA A 74 -8.52 -6.55 4.64
CA ALA A 74 -7.14 -6.20 5.00
C ALA A 74 -6.27 -7.45 5.22
N LYS A 75 -6.78 -8.47 5.93
CA LYS A 75 -6.10 -9.76 6.11
C LYS A 75 -5.82 -10.46 4.78
N ALA A 76 -6.80 -10.48 3.88
CA ALA A 76 -6.66 -11.11 2.57
C ALA A 76 -5.60 -10.42 1.71
N LEU A 77 -5.62 -9.09 1.67
CA LEU A 77 -4.66 -8.26 0.91
C LEU A 77 -3.25 -8.35 1.48
N TYR A 78 -3.08 -8.23 2.79
CA TYR A 78 -1.76 -8.35 3.43
C TYR A 78 -1.17 -9.73 3.19
N LYS A 79 -1.97 -10.80 3.32
CA LYS A 79 -1.54 -12.16 3.00
C LYS A 79 -1.14 -12.30 1.53
N PHE A 80 -1.94 -11.78 0.60
CA PHE A 80 -1.64 -11.78 -0.82
C PHE A 80 -0.30 -11.09 -1.11
N GLY A 81 -0.13 -9.84 -0.67
CA GLY A 81 1.11 -9.07 -0.92
C GLY A 81 2.35 -9.71 -0.31
N ARG A 82 2.23 -10.40 0.83
CA ARG A 82 3.35 -11.12 1.47
C ARG A 82 3.75 -12.40 0.74
N LEU A 83 2.79 -13.11 0.14
CA LEU A 83 3.00 -14.39 -0.55
C LEU A 83 3.39 -14.19 -2.02
N GLN A 84 2.73 -13.28 -2.73
CA GLN A 84 2.97 -13.00 -4.14
C GLN A 84 3.83 -11.74 -4.28
N ARG A 85 5.14 -11.92 -4.12
CA ARG A 85 6.05 -10.78 -4.02
C ARG A 85 6.35 -10.15 -5.37
N GLY A 86 6.22 -8.84 -5.44
CA GLY A 86 6.56 -8.05 -6.62
C GLY A 86 6.15 -6.59 -6.46
N ARG A 87 6.63 -5.75 -7.36
CA ARG A 87 6.20 -4.35 -7.43
C ARG A 87 5.01 -4.24 -8.37
N TYR A 88 4.00 -3.44 -8.01
CA TYR A 88 2.85 -3.21 -8.89
C TYR A 88 3.21 -2.42 -10.15
N SER A 89 4.34 -1.70 -10.13
CA SER A 89 4.87 -0.90 -11.24
C SER A 89 6.18 -1.50 -11.79
N PRO A 90 6.13 -2.63 -12.51
CA PRO A 90 7.30 -3.17 -13.17
C PRO A 90 7.80 -2.21 -14.26
N ASN A 91 9.11 -2.27 -14.56
CA ASN A 91 9.71 -1.36 -15.54
C ASN A 91 9.00 -1.43 -16.90
N GLY A 92 8.65 -0.26 -17.45
CA GLY A 92 7.97 -0.15 -18.74
C GLY A 92 6.46 -0.34 -18.68
N SER A 93 5.88 -0.55 -17.49
CA SER A 93 4.43 -0.52 -17.28
C SER A 93 3.89 0.91 -17.29
N ASP A 94 2.60 1.08 -17.57
CA ASP A 94 1.89 2.35 -17.47
C ASP A 94 2.07 2.97 -16.07
N GLN A 95 1.95 2.15 -15.02
CA GLN A 95 2.12 2.55 -13.63
C GLN A 95 3.50 3.14 -13.37
N SER A 96 4.55 2.57 -13.96
CA SER A 96 5.94 3.04 -13.76
C SER A 96 6.22 4.42 -14.37
N LEU A 97 5.33 4.93 -15.23
CA LEU A 97 5.44 6.28 -15.79
C LEU A 97 4.82 7.36 -14.89
N PHE A 98 3.88 6.98 -14.01
CA PHE A 98 3.11 7.92 -13.20
C PHE A 98 3.36 7.76 -11.71
N TYR A 99 3.15 6.54 -11.20
CA TYR A 99 3.33 6.19 -9.79
C TYR A 99 4.29 5.01 -9.69
N ASN A 100 5.56 5.27 -10.02
CA ASN A 100 6.59 4.25 -9.91
C ASN A 100 6.94 3.92 -8.47
N SER A 101 6.58 2.72 -8.00
CA SER A 101 7.07 2.21 -6.72
C SER A 101 8.59 2.18 -6.71
N THR A 102 9.26 2.43 -5.59
CA THR A 102 10.69 2.20 -5.45
C THR A 102 10.96 0.86 -4.77
N SER A 103 10.16 0.54 -3.76
CA SER A 103 10.23 -0.61 -2.88
C SER A 103 8.81 -1.15 -2.60
N TYR A 104 8.73 -2.28 -1.90
CA TYR A 104 7.51 -2.77 -1.25
C TYR A 104 7.74 -3.12 0.24
N TRP A 105 8.98 -2.99 0.71
CA TRP A 105 9.39 -3.48 2.02
C TRP A 105 8.90 -2.59 3.15
N ASP A 106 8.87 -1.29 2.91
CA ASP A 106 8.33 -0.28 3.80
C ASP A 106 6.79 -0.39 3.88
N GLU A 107 6.09 -0.74 2.81
CA GLU A 107 4.66 -1.09 2.87
C GLU A 107 4.39 -2.32 3.74
N PHE A 108 5.31 -3.30 3.80
CA PHE A 108 5.14 -4.43 4.72
C PHE A 108 5.24 -4.01 6.19
N VAL A 109 6.11 -3.05 6.50
CA VAL A 109 6.20 -2.47 7.85
C VAL A 109 4.93 -1.69 8.17
N TRP A 110 4.53 -0.80 7.25
CA TRP A 110 3.34 0.04 7.36
C TRP A 110 2.05 -0.76 7.51
N GLY A 111 1.80 -1.68 6.58
CA GLY A 111 0.68 -2.59 6.62
C GLY A 111 0.71 -3.49 7.85
N GLY A 112 1.90 -3.94 8.28
CA GLY A 112 2.04 -4.73 9.51
C GLY A 112 1.63 -3.94 10.76
N ALA A 113 2.05 -2.68 10.87
CA ALA A 113 1.65 -1.80 11.98
C ALA A 113 0.14 -1.56 12.01
N TRP A 114 -0.49 -1.22 10.88
CA TRP A 114 -1.94 -1.02 10.81
C TRP A 114 -2.74 -2.30 11.04
N MET A 115 -2.27 -3.44 10.54
CA MET A 115 -2.88 -4.74 10.82
C MET A 115 -2.80 -5.08 12.31
N TYR A 116 -1.70 -4.75 12.98
CA TYR A 116 -1.60 -4.87 14.43
C TYR A 116 -2.63 -3.97 15.13
N PHE A 117 -2.71 -2.67 14.77
CA PHE A 117 -3.67 -1.75 15.37
C PHE A 117 -5.13 -2.19 15.20
N ALA A 118 -5.49 -2.72 14.03
CA ALA A 118 -6.85 -3.13 13.73
C ALA A 118 -7.25 -4.47 14.38
N THR A 119 -6.29 -5.35 14.69
CA THR A 119 -6.58 -6.73 15.10
C THR A 119 -6.07 -7.11 16.48
N GLY A 120 -5.14 -6.35 17.05
CA GLY A 120 -4.40 -6.72 18.25
C GLY A 120 -3.49 -7.95 18.08
N ASN A 121 -3.40 -8.53 16.88
CA ASN A 121 -2.59 -9.72 16.65
C ASN A 121 -1.10 -9.36 16.56
N THR A 122 -0.35 -9.74 17.59
CA THR A 122 1.08 -9.46 17.75
C THR A 122 1.94 -10.04 16.63
N SER A 123 1.47 -11.05 15.89
CA SER A 123 2.24 -11.58 14.75
C SER A 123 2.54 -10.52 13.69
N TYR A 124 1.62 -9.55 13.49
CA TYR A 124 1.84 -8.45 12.54
C TYR A 124 2.91 -7.48 13.05
N LEU A 125 2.89 -7.17 14.35
CA LEU A 125 3.91 -6.34 14.97
C LEU A 125 5.29 -7.00 14.92
N THR A 126 5.39 -8.29 15.22
CA THR A 126 6.64 -9.07 15.12
C THR A 126 7.22 -9.03 13.72
N ILE A 127 6.37 -9.10 12.68
CA ILE A 127 6.80 -8.98 11.29
C ILE A 127 7.30 -7.55 11.02
N ALA A 128 6.53 -6.53 11.39
CA ALA A 128 6.85 -5.13 11.13
C ALA A 128 8.14 -4.65 11.82
N THR A 129 8.44 -5.18 13.01
CA THR A 129 9.64 -4.83 13.80
C THR A 129 10.81 -5.79 13.58
N ALA A 130 10.69 -6.78 12.70
CA ALA A 130 11.76 -7.72 12.44
C ALA A 130 13.02 -6.98 11.90
N PRO A 131 14.23 -7.25 12.45
CA PRO A 131 15.45 -6.56 12.01
C PRO A 131 15.73 -6.68 10.52
N GLY A 132 15.42 -7.85 9.93
CA GLY A 132 15.52 -8.07 8.49
C GLY A 132 14.57 -7.18 7.69
N MET A 133 13.37 -6.91 8.21
CA MET A 133 12.40 -6.04 7.54
C MET A 133 12.87 -4.58 7.54
N ALA A 134 13.33 -4.07 8.68
CA ALA A 134 13.89 -2.73 8.78
C ALA A 134 15.11 -2.54 7.83
N LYS A 135 15.98 -3.57 7.73
CA LYS A 135 17.11 -3.55 6.80
C LYS A 135 16.65 -3.49 5.33
N HIS A 136 15.70 -4.34 4.94
CA HIS A 136 15.21 -4.37 3.55
C HIS A 136 14.41 -3.14 3.16
N ALA A 137 13.66 -2.56 4.10
CA ALA A 137 12.91 -1.33 3.91
C ALA A 137 13.82 -0.10 3.81
N GLY A 138 15.12 -0.22 4.09
CA GLY A 138 16.03 0.93 4.02
C GLY A 138 15.96 1.84 5.23
N ALA A 139 15.44 1.38 6.37
CA ALA A 139 15.18 2.19 7.56
C ALA A 139 16.43 2.88 8.17
N PHE A 140 17.64 2.43 7.79
CA PHE A 140 18.93 2.96 8.26
C PHE A 140 19.74 3.64 7.14
N TRP A 141 19.17 3.80 5.95
CA TRP A 141 19.88 4.34 4.78
C TRP A 141 19.62 5.83 4.58
N ILE A 142 20.50 6.65 5.16
CA ILE A 142 20.45 8.12 5.14
C ILE A 142 20.70 8.72 3.73
N GLY A 143 21.13 7.90 2.76
CA GLY A 143 21.48 8.35 1.39
C GLY A 143 20.34 8.34 0.37
N SER A 144 19.12 7.94 0.73
CA SER A 144 17.98 7.99 -0.20
C SER A 144 17.48 9.43 -0.38
N PRO A 145 17.19 9.90 -1.60
CA PRO A 145 16.65 11.24 -1.84
C PRO A 145 15.34 11.54 -1.08
N ASN A 146 14.57 10.49 -0.75
CA ASN A 146 13.30 10.58 -0.04
C ASN A 146 13.41 10.21 1.45
N TYR A 147 14.63 9.99 1.97
CA TYR A 147 14.83 9.59 3.35
C TYR A 147 14.20 10.60 4.32
N GLY A 148 13.26 10.13 5.14
CA GLY A 148 12.63 10.94 6.17
C GLY A 148 11.37 11.69 5.72
N VAL A 149 10.90 11.52 4.48
CA VAL A 149 9.65 12.13 4.00
C VAL A 149 8.57 11.06 3.79
N PHE A 150 7.44 11.20 4.48
CA PHE A 150 6.30 10.32 4.28
C PHE A 150 5.58 10.67 2.98
N THR A 151 5.46 9.71 2.06
CA THR A 151 4.85 9.93 0.74
C THR A 151 3.95 8.75 0.32
N TRP A 152 3.40 8.83 -0.89
CA TRP A 152 2.68 7.70 -1.48
C TRP A 152 3.60 6.51 -1.79
N ASP A 153 4.92 6.70 -1.89
CA ASP A 153 5.92 5.67 -2.23
C ASP A 153 6.80 5.26 -1.03
N ASP A 154 6.99 6.13 -0.03
CA ASP A 154 7.84 5.83 1.14
C ASP A 154 7.03 5.95 2.43
N LYS A 155 6.89 4.82 3.14
CA LYS A 155 6.15 4.71 4.40
C LYS A 155 7.02 4.69 5.64
N LEU A 156 8.34 4.75 5.50
CA LEU A 156 9.27 4.60 6.62
C LEU A 156 9.02 5.61 7.74
N PRO A 157 8.88 6.93 7.48
CA PRO A 157 8.73 7.90 8.57
C PRO A 157 7.44 7.67 9.36
N GLY A 158 6.34 7.39 8.66
CA GLY A 158 5.05 7.05 9.28
C GLY A 158 5.12 5.73 10.08
N SER A 159 5.82 4.73 9.55
CA SER A 159 6.02 3.44 10.20
C SER A 159 6.86 3.56 11.47
N GLN A 160 7.94 4.35 11.43
CA GLN A 160 8.81 4.60 12.59
C GLN A 160 8.04 5.23 13.75
N VAL A 161 7.22 6.25 13.47
CA VAL A 161 6.37 6.90 14.49
C VAL A 161 5.33 5.93 15.04
N SER A 162 4.69 5.13 14.17
CA SER A 162 3.67 4.13 14.57
C SER A 162 4.25 3.05 15.48
N ILE A 163 5.42 2.53 15.12
CA ILE A 163 6.14 1.53 15.91
C ILE A 163 6.58 2.14 17.25
N LEU A 164 7.14 3.35 17.26
CA LEU A 164 7.52 4.05 18.49
C LEU A 164 6.32 4.23 19.43
N HIS A 165 5.17 4.69 18.90
CA HIS A 165 3.94 4.82 19.66
C HIS A 165 3.52 3.48 20.30
N THR A 166 3.60 2.39 19.54
CA THR A 166 3.30 1.04 20.04
C THR A 166 4.25 0.63 21.17
N TYR A 167 5.55 0.87 21.01
CA TYR A 167 6.54 0.58 22.05
C TYR A 167 6.28 1.37 23.33
N VAL A 168 5.91 2.65 23.22
CA VAL A 168 5.57 3.47 24.39
C VAL A 168 4.32 2.93 25.07
N GLN A 169 3.24 2.65 24.33
CA GLN A 169 2.02 2.08 24.93
C GLN A 169 2.27 0.73 25.62
N LEU A 170 3.03 -0.18 25.02
CA LEU A 170 3.28 -1.50 25.59
C LEU A 170 4.18 -1.48 26.83
N ASN A 171 5.10 -0.51 26.97
CA ASN A 171 6.07 -0.46 28.07
C ASN A 171 5.70 0.53 29.19
N TRP A 172 4.74 1.43 28.97
CA TRP A 172 4.36 2.47 29.92
C TRP A 172 2.93 2.33 30.47
N MET A 173 2.21 1.25 30.15
CA MET A 173 0.89 0.93 30.72
C MET A 173 0.97 0.02 31.97
N CYS A 174 2.02 0.16 32.77
CA CYS A 174 2.09 -0.39 34.13
C CYS A 174 1.47 0.58 35.14
#